data_AF-A0A1S2JWI2-F1
#
_entry.id   AF-A0A1S2JWI2-F1
#
_cell.length_a   1.000
_cell.length_b   1.000
_cell.length_c   1.000
_cell.angle_alpha   90.00
_cell.angle_beta   90.00
_cell.angle_gamma   90.00
#
_symmetry.space_group_name_H-M   'P 1'
#
loop_
_entity.id
_entity.type
_entity.pdbx_description
1 polymer ?
#
loop_
_entity_poly.entity_id
_entity_poly.type
_entity_poly.pdbx_seq_one_letter_code
_entity_poly.pdbx_strand_id
1 'polypeptide(L)'
;MIANIVKPGHKTRGVLNYLYGPGRANEHTDPHLVASFDGFAPDPGRDPDATLAQLATVLDMRVKQAGHKAPKNHVWHCSIRAAPEDRHLTDDEWATIARRVLNATGIAPAGDPDACR
;
A
#
# COMPACT_ATOMS: atom_id res chain seq x y z
N MET A 1 2.94 18.29 -1.23
CA MET A 1 2.44 16.90 -1.44
C MET A 1 1.30 16.90 -2.44
N ILE A 2 1.41 16.06 -3.48
CA ILE A 2 0.36 15.87 -4.50
C ILE A 2 -0.11 14.42 -4.41
N ALA A 3 -1.42 14.22 -4.27
CA ALA A 3 -2.04 12.90 -4.20
C ALA A 3 -2.93 12.67 -5.42
N ASN A 4 -2.87 11.46 -5.97
CA ASN A 4 -3.72 10.99 -7.06
C ASN A 4 -4.41 9.70 -6.66
N ILE A 5 -5.73 9.77 -6.45
CA ILE A 5 -6.55 8.61 -6.09
C ILE A 5 -7.14 8.04 -7.37
N VAL A 6 -6.86 6.76 -7.65
CA VAL A 6 -7.44 6.06 -8.79
C VAL A 6 -8.73 5.34 -8.40
N LYS A 7 -9.53 4.96 -9.40
CA LYS A 7 -10.74 4.17 -9.16
C LYS A 7 -10.40 2.87 -8.41
N PRO A 8 -11.18 2.50 -7.37
CA PRO A 8 -10.97 1.27 -6.64
C PRO A 8 -10.99 0.04 -7.56
N GLY A 9 -10.13 -0.93 -7.25
CA GLY A 9 -9.97 -2.17 -8.00
C GLY A 9 -10.14 -3.41 -7.12
N HIS A 10 -9.88 -4.58 -7.69
CA HIS A 10 -10.07 -5.88 -7.04
C HIS A 10 -8.89 -6.84 -7.26
N LYS A 11 -7.78 -6.36 -7.83
CA LYS A 11 -6.62 -7.18 -8.21
C LYS A 11 -5.37 -6.78 -7.43
N THR A 12 -5.29 -7.16 -6.16
CA THR A 12 -4.16 -6.87 -5.26
C THR A 12 -2.82 -7.25 -5.89
N ARG A 13 -2.68 -8.51 -6.34
CA ARG A 13 -1.45 -8.98 -7.00
C ARG A 13 -1.13 -8.26 -8.31
N GLY A 14 -2.15 -7.78 -9.03
CA GLY A 14 -1.96 -7.00 -10.25
C GLY A 14 -1.34 -5.64 -9.96
N VAL A 15 -1.80 -4.97 -8.90
CA VAL A 15 -1.21 -3.70 -8.43
C VAL A 15 0.21 -3.93 -7.91
N LEU A 16 0.44 -4.98 -7.12
CA LEU A 16 1.78 -5.30 -6.62
C LEU A 16 2.80 -5.59 -7.74
N ASN A 17 2.42 -6.37 -8.75
CA ASN A 17 3.28 -6.62 -9.92
C ASN A 17 3.66 -5.33 -10.65
N TYR A 18 2.78 -4.33 -10.64
CA TYR A 18 3.06 -3.04 -11.24
C TYR A 18 3.99 -2.21 -10.36
N LEU A 19 3.71 -2.13 -9.05
CA LEU A 19 4.48 -1.33 -8.10
C LEU A 19 5.91 -1.86 -7.91
N TYR A 20 6.10 -3.18 -7.89
CA TYR A 20 7.43 -3.80 -7.76
C TYR A 20 8.07 -4.16 -9.11
N GLY A 21 7.36 -3.95 -10.22
CA GLY A 21 7.90 -4.13 -11.55
C GLY A 21 8.66 -2.90 -12.05
N PRO A 22 9.23 -2.97 -13.27
CA PRO A 22 9.96 -1.85 -13.88
C PRO A 22 9.09 -0.60 -14.16
N GLY A 23 7.78 -0.67 -13.92
CA GLY A 23 6.82 0.34 -14.31
C GLY A 23 6.46 0.26 -15.80
N ARG A 24 5.23 0.65 -16.15
CA ARG A 24 4.82 0.90 -17.55
C ARG A 24 4.41 2.35 -17.77
N ALA A 25 4.11 3.07 -16.71
CA ALA A 25 3.83 4.50 -16.66
C ALA A 25 4.41 5.02 -15.35
N ASN A 26 5.54 5.72 -15.37
CA ASN A 26 6.43 5.97 -14.23
C ASN A 26 7.30 4.73 -13.90
N GLU A 27 8.59 4.83 -14.21
CA GLU A 27 9.59 3.81 -13.88
C GLU A 27 9.85 3.81 -12.38
N HIS A 28 10.02 2.62 -11.81
CA HIS A 28 10.30 2.43 -10.39
C HIS A 28 11.74 1.93 -10.22
N THR A 29 12.55 2.66 -9.47
CA THR A 29 13.97 2.35 -9.28
C THR A 29 14.28 1.66 -7.95
N ASP A 30 13.46 1.91 -6.92
CA ASP A 30 13.63 1.35 -5.58
C ASP A 30 12.27 0.99 -4.94
N PRO A 31 11.52 0.02 -5.51
CA PRO A 31 10.24 -0.36 -4.94
C PRO A 31 10.41 -1.16 -3.65
N HIS A 32 9.84 -0.67 -2.55
CA HIS A 32 9.85 -1.33 -1.24
C HIS A 32 8.67 -0.89 -0.38
N LEU A 33 8.44 -1.61 0.72
CA LEU A 33 7.38 -1.34 1.67
C LEU A 33 7.90 -0.44 2.81
N VAL A 34 7.27 0.73 2.99
CA VAL A 34 7.62 1.64 4.09
C VAL A 34 6.72 1.48 5.32
N ALA A 35 5.52 0.89 5.17
CA ALA A 35 4.58 0.68 6.26
C ALA A 35 3.56 -0.42 5.96
N SER A 36 3.06 -1.07 7.02
CA SER A 36 1.95 -2.03 6.99
C SER A 36 1.07 -1.89 8.24
N PHE A 37 -0.08 -2.56 8.23
CA PHE A 37 -1.06 -2.53 9.34
C PHE A 37 -0.53 -3.18 10.62
N ASP A 38 0.45 -4.08 10.51
CA ASP A 38 1.05 -4.82 11.61
C ASP A 38 2.55 -4.55 11.80
N GLY A 39 3.22 -3.93 10.82
CA GLY A 39 4.67 -3.75 10.81
C GLY A 39 5.46 -4.99 10.38
N PHE A 40 4.80 -6.07 9.98
CA PHE A 40 5.43 -7.37 9.69
C PHE A 40 5.07 -7.95 8.31
N ALA A 41 4.26 -7.24 7.51
CA ALA A 41 4.02 -7.64 6.13
C ALA A 41 5.34 -7.87 5.35
N PRO A 42 5.46 -8.96 4.58
CA PRO A 42 6.69 -9.29 3.88
C PRO A 42 6.97 -8.29 2.77
N ASP A 43 8.21 -7.81 2.67
CA ASP A 43 8.64 -6.82 1.68
C ASP A 43 9.59 -7.42 0.64
N PRO A 44 9.12 -7.75 -0.57
CA PRO A 44 9.96 -8.26 -1.65
C PRO A 44 11.04 -7.29 -2.15
N GLY A 45 10.96 -6.00 -1.79
CA GLY A 45 11.96 -4.97 -2.13
C GLY A 45 13.16 -4.92 -1.18
N ARG A 46 13.07 -5.59 -0.02
CA ARG A 46 14.09 -5.57 1.04
C ARG A 46 14.44 -6.95 1.58
N ASP A 47 13.53 -7.92 1.49
CA ASP A 47 13.73 -9.31 1.87
C ASP A 47 13.77 -10.21 0.62
N PRO A 48 14.91 -10.85 0.30
CA PRO A 48 15.04 -11.70 -0.87
C PRO A 48 14.20 -12.98 -0.80
N ASP A 49 13.78 -13.41 0.40
CA ASP A 49 12.93 -14.58 0.60
C ASP A 49 11.43 -14.23 0.55
N ALA A 50 11.10 -12.94 0.58
CA ALA A 50 9.73 -12.45 0.45
C ALA A 50 9.28 -12.39 -1.02
N THR A 51 8.06 -12.85 -1.27
CA THR A 51 7.45 -12.87 -2.61
C THR A 51 6.22 -11.97 -2.69
N LEU A 52 5.94 -11.42 -3.88
CA LEU A 52 4.70 -10.68 -4.14
C LEU A 52 3.45 -11.53 -3.87
N ALA A 53 3.54 -12.85 -4.01
CA ALA A 53 2.45 -13.77 -3.70
C ALA A 53 2.17 -13.87 -2.19
N GLN A 54 3.21 -13.89 -1.35
CA GLN A 54 3.06 -13.84 0.10
C GLN A 54 2.47 -12.50 0.53
N LEU A 55 3.01 -11.39 0.03
CA LEU A 55 2.47 -10.05 0.33
C LEU A 55 1.01 -9.91 -0.09
N ALA A 56 0.65 -10.33 -1.31
CA ALA A 56 -0.74 -10.36 -1.76
C ALA A 56 -1.63 -11.22 -0.85
N THR A 57 -1.12 -12.36 -0.38
CA THR A 57 -1.86 -13.25 0.52
C THR A 57 -2.17 -12.59 1.85
N VAL A 58 -1.20 -11.88 2.43
CA VAL A 58 -1.37 -11.12 3.67
C VAL A 58 -2.41 -10.01 3.48
N LEU A 59 -2.29 -9.21 2.41
CA LEU A 59 -3.22 -8.11 2.13
C LEU A 59 -4.66 -8.58 1.81
N ASP A 60 -4.82 -9.72 1.14
CA ASP A 60 -6.15 -10.27 0.83
C ASP A 60 -6.74 -11.12 1.96
N MET A 61 -6.06 -11.28 3.10
CA MET A 61 -6.48 -12.20 4.18
C MET A 61 -7.90 -11.91 4.64
N ARG A 62 -8.23 -10.65 4.90
CA ARG A 62 -9.53 -10.26 5.47
C ARG A 62 -10.64 -10.21 4.44
N VAL A 63 -10.30 -9.90 3.19
CA VAL A 63 -11.21 -10.05 2.05
C VAL A 63 -11.62 -11.51 1.89
N LYS A 64 -10.67 -12.45 2.00
CA LYS A 64 -10.95 -13.89 1.98
C LYS A 64 -11.82 -14.33 3.16
N GLN A 65 -11.53 -13.84 4.37
CA GLN A 65 -12.35 -14.14 5.56
C GLN A 65 -13.79 -13.60 5.45
N ALA A 66 -13.97 -12.42 4.87
CA ALA A 66 -15.29 -11.83 4.65
C ALA A 66 -16.11 -12.59 3.57
N GLY A 67 -15.43 -13.33 2.67
CA GLY A 67 -16.07 -14.14 1.65
C GLY A 67 -17.04 -13.33 0.78
N HIS A 68 -18.29 -13.78 0.69
CA HIS A 68 -19.31 -13.11 -0.12
C HIS A 68 -19.70 -11.71 0.38
N LYS A 69 -19.33 -11.34 1.61
CA LYS A 69 -19.58 -9.99 2.18
C LYS A 69 -18.47 -9.01 1.82
N ALA A 70 -17.37 -9.47 1.24
CA ALA A 70 -16.27 -8.60 0.89
C ALA A 70 -16.69 -7.60 -0.21
N PRO A 71 -16.25 -6.32 -0.12
CA PRO A 71 -16.49 -5.35 -1.18
C PRO A 71 -15.92 -5.85 -2.51
N LYS A 72 -16.67 -5.69 -3.61
CA LYS A 72 -16.22 -6.11 -4.94
C LYS A 72 -14.91 -5.46 -5.35
N ASN A 73 -14.71 -4.19 -4.99
CA ASN A 73 -13.50 -3.43 -5.26
C ASN A 73 -12.84 -3.04 -3.94
N HIS A 74 -12.12 -3.98 -3.34
CA HIS A 74 -11.47 -3.83 -2.03
C HIS A 74 -10.12 -3.12 -2.08
N VAL A 75 -9.53 -2.94 -3.27
CA VAL A 75 -8.22 -2.32 -3.43
C VAL A 75 -8.39 -0.82 -3.64
N TRP A 76 -7.96 -0.04 -2.66
CA TRP A 76 -7.78 1.40 -2.80
C TRP A 76 -6.32 1.72 -3.16
N HIS A 77 -6.11 2.58 -4.15
CA HIS A 77 -4.77 2.96 -4.60
C HIS A 77 -4.69 4.48 -4.73
N CYS A 78 -3.73 5.06 -4.02
CA CYS A 78 -3.43 6.48 -4.04
C CYS A 78 -1.92 6.66 -4.20
N SER A 79 -1.52 7.25 -5.33
CA SER A 79 -0.13 7.63 -5.54
C SER A 79 0.12 8.98 -4.89
N ILE A 80 1.24 9.10 -4.18
CA ILE A 80 1.60 10.32 -3.46
C ILE A 80 3.03 10.69 -3.82
N ARG A 81 3.28 11.98 -4.06
CA ARG A 81 4.62 12.51 -4.28
C ARG A 81 4.87 13.81 -3.52
N ALA A 82 6.11 14.01 -3.14
CA ALA A 82 6.63 15.32 -2.76
C ALA A 82 6.76 16.22 -4.00
N ALA A 83 6.79 17.54 -3.80
CA ALA A 83 7.11 18.45 -4.88
C ALA A 83 8.59 18.29 -5.27
N PRO A 84 8.99 18.54 -6.53
CA PRO A 84 10.41 18.43 -6.94
C PRO A 84 11.39 19.26 -6.11
N GLU A 85 10.91 20.38 -5.56
CA GLU A 85 11.66 21.29 -4.70
C GLU A 85 11.67 20.90 -3.22
N ASP A 86 10.83 19.94 -2.81
CA ASP A 86 10.82 19.43 -1.44
C ASP A 86 12.05 18.57 -1.18
N ARG A 87 12.52 18.55 0.08
CA ARG A 87 13.59 17.65 0.49
C ARG A 87 13.19 16.18 0.30
N HIS A 88 14.18 15.31 0.21
CA HIS A 88 13.96 13.87 0.32
C HIS A 88 13.43 13.50 1.72
N LEU A 89 12.51 12.55 1.73
CA LEU A 89 11.88 12.00 2.92
C LEU A 89 12.41 10.60 3.20
N THR A 90 12.62 10.27 4.46
CA THR A 90 13.01 8.91 4.88
C THR A 90 11.81 7.96 4.87
N ASP A 91 12.08 6.66 4.96
CA ASP A 91 11.03 5.63 5.02
C ASP A 91 10.09 5.84 6.22
N ASP A 92 10.61 6.25 7.38
CA ASP A 92 9.81 6.58 8.57
C ASP A 92 8.89 7.79 8.35
N GLU A 93 9.37 8.79 7.61
CA GLU A 93 8.58 9.97 7.25
C GLU A 93 7.50 9.60 6.24
N TRP A 94 7.81 8.76 5.26
CA TRP A 94 6.83 8.19 4.34
C TRP A 94 5.80 7.33 5.05
N ALA A 95 6.21 6.50 6.01
CA ALA A 95 5.32 5.71 6.86
C ALA A 95 4.37 6.60 7.67
N THR A 96 4.88 7.71 8.21
CA THR A 96 4.08 8.71 8.90
C THR A 96 3.06 9.36 7.98
N ILE A 97 3.45 9.72 6.76
CA ILE A 97 2.56 10.27 5.73
C ILE A 97 1.46 9.26 5.36
N ALA A 98 1.81 8.00 5.13
CA ALA A 98 0.86 6.95 4.80
C ALA A 98 -0.23 6.81 5.87
N ARG A 99 0.16 6.75 7.16
CA ARG A 99 -0.77 6.69 8.30
C ARG A 99 -1.67 7.92 8.37
N ARG A 100 -1.11 9.13 8.18
CA ARG A 100 -1.89 10.38 8.18
C ARG A 100 -2.92 10.42 7.05
N VAL A 101 -2.56 9.93 5.87
CA VAL A 101 -3.47 9.86 4.71
C VAL A 101 -4.61 8.89 4.98
N LEU A 102 -4.32 7.67 5.45
CA LEU A 102 -5.35 6.68 5.76
C LEU A 102 -6.30 7.15 6.88
N ASN A 103 -5.78 7.89 7.86
CA ASN A 103 -6.61 8.53 8.88
C ASN A 103 -7.52 9.61 8.27
N ALA A 104 -6.98 10.47 7.41
CA ALA A 104 -7.74 11.55 6.77
C ALA A 104 -8.84 11.04 5.81
N THR A 105 -8.65 9.86 5.20
CA THR A 105 -9.67 9.22 4.34
C THR A 105 -10.70 8.43 5.15
N GLY A 106 -10.48 8.24 6.45
CA GLY A 106 -11.32 7.38 7.30
C GLY A 106 -11.14 5.88 7.06
N ILE A 107 -10.16 5.48 6.25
CA ILE A 107 -9.85 4.05 6.00
C ILE A 107 -9.17 3.42 7.22
N ALA A 108 -8.27 4.17 7.86
CA ALA A 108 -7.60 3.75 9.08
C ALA A 108 -7.61 4.88 10.13
N PRO A 109 -8.74 5.09 10.84
CA PRO A 109 -8.81 6.11 11.88
C PRO A 109 -7.76 5.86 12.98
N ALA A 110 -7.13 6.93 13.46
CA ALA A 110 -6.16 6.85 14.52
C ALA A 110 -6.78 6.26 15.81
N GLY A 111 -6.11 5.26 16.37
CA GLY A 111 -6.57 4.59 17.60
C GLY A 111 -7.55 3.44 17.38
N ASP A 112 -7.94 3.15 16.14
CA ASP A 112 -8.72 1.94 15.81
C ASP A 112 -7.76 0.78 15.49
N PRO A 113 -7.61 -0.20 16.41
CA PRO A 113 -6.69 -1.31 16.23
C PRO A 113 -7.15 -2.29 15.15
N ASP A 114 -8.43 -2.24 14.74
CA ASP A 114 -9.00 -3.12 13.73
C ASP A 114 -9.12 -2.45 12.36
N ALA A 115 -8.72 -1.17 12.26
CA ALA A 115 -8.79 -0.45 11.01
C ALA A 115 -7.75 -0.95 9.99
N CYS A 116 -8.17 -0.95 8.72
CA CYS A 116 -7.37 -1.40 7.59
C CYS A 116 -6.79 -2.83 7.78
N ARG A 117 -7.58 -3.73 8.38
CA ARG A 117 -7.38 -5.17 8.38
C ARG A 117 -8.42 -5.83 7.49
#